data_AF-A0A914X737-F1
#
_entry.id   AF-A0A914X737-F1
#
_cell.length_a   1.000
_cell.length_b   1.000
_cell.length_c   1.000
_cell.angle_alpha   90.00
_cell.angle_beta   90.00
_cell.angle_gamma   90.00
#
_symmetry.space_group_name_H-M   'P 1'
#
loop_
_entity.id
_entity.type
_entity.pdbx_description
1 polymer ?
#
loop_
_entity_poly.entity_id
_entity_poly.type
_entity_poly.pdbx_seq_one_letter_code
_entity_poly.pdbx_strand_id
1 'polypeptide(L)'
;MPNADRLDHLFTEERHRIRPIPIDVHEGANRIFFETAKLKIEIIKGLFQINIHTKDGQLLHQDVPGKCLVSDHLGRKLHYFRKDENDKFYGFGEVAGPLNKAKQRVRLSPKDAYGYDPEHASAMYKHVSWMVRVNPTNGHALGTYYHTQRDCEFDLGAEVSGYFRPFYAYFQCDGGSDLDIFYVWGENVQEIVKNFASLVGKPCCDVGGFVGPRPNEELFVRWVQNGIFTPRFSIHSCNDDNTVTEPWMYPNVTGIIRDSLKLRYRLIPYLYSLLRDATKTGLPIIRPMFLEFSRETAAYENFIDFMFGPFLLAANVVEEGARKRKIDFPAGSWRDFFQLGHCHSGTVTVDAPLDKCLLFLRPGAIIPMSLDENTSNLSLSHVKSMQIFMYPVESCKTLFTLYEDDGISNDFEKGVFRETAISLSRDGDNVCASFSVSGSYVSHLKLVELKLVSPKGALWVRLEKAKDEGAMLPMFLDTNDYDHSPSGWVYDCSGHFVRIKYPFENGDHKVIVSFERFDLLGIPSEDIFENIHL
;
A
#
# COMPACT_ATOMS: atom_id res chain seq x y z
N MET A 1 -30.02 22.93 -23.19
CA MET A 1 -28.76 22.42 -22.61
C MET A 1 -28.92 20.93 -22.43
N PRO A 2 -28.51 20.07 -23.38
CA PRO A 2 -28.65 18.63 -23.22
C PRO A 2 -27.52 18.14 -22.32
N ASN A 3 -27.85 17.39 -21.27
CA ASN A 3 -26.97 16.84 -20.21
C ASN A 3 -26.79 17.74 -18.96
N ALA A 4 -27.88 18.24 -18.40
CA ALA A 4 -27.92 18.54 -16.96
C ALA A 4 -28.49 17.30 -16.23
N ASP A 5 -27.69 16.65 -15.37
CA ASP A 5 -28.20 15.63 -14.45
C ASP A 5 -29.14 16.33 -13.44
N ARG A 6 -30.23 15.68 -13.05
CA ARG A 6 -31.14 16.20 -12.02
C ARG A 6 -30.43 16.53 -10.70
N LEU A 7 -29.29 15.90 -10.43
CA LEU A 7 -28.46 16.09 -9.24
C LEU A 7 -27.34 17.12 -9.47
N ASP A 8 -27.20 17.74 -10.64
CA ASP A 8 -26.09 18.66 -10.94
C ASP A 8 -26.02 19.88 -10.01
N HIS A 9 -27.15 20.27 -9.42
CA HIS A 9 -27.21 21.36 -8.44
C HIS A 9 -26.70 20.98 -7.04
N LEU A 10 -26.64 19.69 -6.71
CA LEU A 10 -26.16 19.22 -5.41
C LEU A 10 -24.63 19.28 -5.37
N PHE A 11 -24.06 19.81 -4.28
CA PHE A 11 -22.62 19.95 -4.11
C PHE A 11 -21.92 20.70 -5.25
N THR A 12 -22.59 21.71 -5.82
CA THR A 12 -22.07 22.46 -6.99
C THR A 12 -20.68 23.05 -6.72
N GLU A 13 -20.41 23.48 -5.47
CA GLU A 13 -19.12 24.05 -5.06
C GLU A 13 -18.02 22.99 -4.87
N GLU A 14 -18.38 21.71 -4.66
CA GLU A 14 -17.44 20.60 -4.40
C GLU A 14 -17.23 19.72 -5.63
N ARG A 15 -18.15 19.74 -6.60
CA ARG A 15 -18.10 18.89 -7.79
C ARG A 15 -17.10 19.41 -8.81
N HIS A 16 -16.11 18.59 -9.13
CA HIS A 16 -15.27 18.81 -10.28
C HIS A 16 -15.88 18.18 -11.54
N ARG A 17 -16.39 19.00 -12.47
CA ARG A 17 -16.97 18.50 -13.73
C ARG A 17 -15.87 18.03 -14.69
N ILE A 18 -15.80 16.72 -14.90
CA ILE A 18 -14.90 16.13 -15.89
C ILE A 18 -15.43 16.45 -17.30
N ARG A 19 -14.58 17.04 -18.15
CA ARG A 19 -14.91 17.28 -19.56
C ARG A 19 -14.55 16.03 -20.37
N PRO A 20 -15.49 15.43 -21.12
CA PRO A 20 -15.17 14.36 -22.05
C PRO A 20 -14.08 14.81 -23.03
N ILE A 21 -13.11 13.94 -23.30
CA ILE A 21 -12.14 14.19 -24.36
C ILE A 21 -12.85 14.16 -25.73
N PRO A 22 -12.45 15.01 -26.69
CA PRO A 22 -12.88 14.81 -28.07
C PRO A 22 -12.34 13.48 -28.57
N ILE A 23 -13.19 12.70 -29.25
CA ILE A 23 -12.85 11.36 -29.74
C ILE A 23 -13.00 11.36 -31.26
N ASP A 24 -11.97 10.90 -31.94
CA ASP A 24 -12.05 10.64 -33.38
C ASP A 24 -12.85 9.36 -33.59
N VAL A 25 -13.99 9.51 -34.27
CA VAL A 25 -14.91 8.40 -34.58
C VAL A 25 -14.83 8.09 -36.06
N HIS A 26 -14.46 6.85 -36.37
CA HIS A 26 -14.44 6.34 -37.74
C HIS A 26 -15.46 5.22 -37.89
N GLU A 27 -16.54 5.51 -38.60
CA GLU A 27 -17.59 4.54 -38.88
C GLU A 27 -17.43 3.93 -40.29
N GLY A 28 -17.29 2.61 -40.33
CA GLY A 28 -17.32 1.82 -41.55
C GLY A 28 -18.59 0.97 -41.67
N ALA A 29 -18.65 0.14 -42.73
CA ALA A 29 -19.82 -0.70 -43.00
C ALA A 29 -20.15 -1.67 -41.85
N ASN A 30 -19.15 -2.33 -41.27
CA ASN A 30 -19.32 -3.37 -40.25
C ASN A 30 -18.74 -3.02 -38.87
N ARG A 31 -18.02 -1.89 -38.75
CA ARG A 31 -17.25 -1.53 -37.55
C ARG A 31 -17.31 -0.03 -37.28
N ILE A 32 -17.22 0.35 -36.01
CA ILE A 32 -17.02 1.73 -35.56
C ILE A 32 -15.75 1.73 -34.72
N PHE A 33 -14.83 2.65 -34.99
CA PHE A 33 -13.63 2.84 -34.19
C PHE A 33 -13.70 4.15 -33.46
N PHE A 34 -13.35 4.12 -32.18
CA PHE A 34 -13.10 5.29 -31.35
C PHE A 34 -11.62 5.28 -31.00
N GLU A 35 -10.94 6.38 -31.24
CA GLU A 35 -9.52 6.48 -30.97
C GLU A 35 -9.24 7.61 -29.99
N THR A 36 -8.41 7.30 -28.99
CA THR A 36 -7.92 8.24 -28.00
C THR A 36 -6.39 8.28 -28.04
N ALA A 37 -5.79 9.06 -27.16
CA ALA A 37 -4.33 9.07 -26.98
C ALA A 37 -3.79 7.73 -26.42
N LYS A 38 -4.61 6.92 -25.74
CA LYS A 38 -4.17 5.72 -25.00
C LYS A 38 -4.83 4.43 -25.44
N LEU A 39 -6.10 4.49 -25.84
CA LEU A 39 -6.94 3.35 -26.17
C LEU A 39 -7.54 3.49 -27.56
N LYS A 40 -7.80 2.32 -28.17
CA LYS A 40 -8.63 2.15 -29.36
C LYS A 40 -9.80 1.25 -29.00
N ILE A 41 -11.02 1.74 -29.19
CA ILE A 41 -12.25 0.97 -28.97
C ILE A 41 -12.83 0.61 -30.33
N GLU A 42 -13.14 -0.65 -30.52
CA GLU A 42 -13.77 -1.18 -31.72
C GLU A 42 -15.15 -1.72 -31.39
N ILE A 43 -16.18 -1.21 -32.04
CA ILE A 43 -17.54 -1.75 -32.00
C ILE A 43 -17.78 -2.50 -33.31
N ILE A 44 -18.10 -3.78 -33.21
CA ILE A 44 -18.46 -4.61 -34.37
C ILE A 44 -20.00 -4.66 -34.46
N LYS A 45 -20.56 -4.26 -35.61
CA LYS A 45 -22.01 -4.11 -35.80
C LYS A 45 -22.79 -5.42 -35.96
N GLY A 46 -22.14 -6.46 -36.51
CA GLY A 46 -22.77 -7.75 -36.83
C GLY A 46 -23.14 -8.57 -35.59
N LEU A 47 -22.39 -9.64 -35.30
CA LEU A 47 -22.42 -10.25 -33.97
C LEU A 47 -21.88 -9.22 -32.96
N PHE A 48 -22.79 -8.41 -32.42
CA PHE A 48 -22.46 -7.21 -31.67
C PHE A 48 -21.49 -7.52 -30.52
N GLN A 49 -20.40 -6.76 -30.47
CA GLN A 49 -19.36 -6.84 -29.45
C GLN A 49 -18.56 -5.54 -29.43
N ILE A 50 -18.04 -5.22 -28.25
CA ILE A 50 -17.11 -4.13 -27.99
C ILE A 50 -15.76 -4.75 -27.65
N ASN A 51 -14.73 -4.31 -28.36
CA ASN A 51 -13.35 -4.67 -28.11
C ASN A 51 -12.58 -3.43 -27.67
N ILE A 52 -11.73 -3.57 -26.65
CA ILE A 52 -10.87 -2.49 -26.18
C ILE A 52 -9.43 -2.93 -26.38
N HIS A 53 -8.68 -2.07 -27.06
CA HIS A 53 -7.27 -2.25 -27.30
C HIS A 53 -6.47 -1.09 -26.70
N THR A 54 -5.24 -1.36 -26.33
CA THR A 54 -4.22 -0.31 -26.20
C THR A 54 -3.94 0.34 -27.56
N LYS A 55 -3.26 1.48 -27.54
CA LYS A 55 -2.85 2.19 -28.76
C LYS A 55 -1.96 1.35 -29.68
N ASP A 56 -1.10 0.50 -29.12
CA ASP A 56 -0.22 -0.44 -29.84
C ASP A 56 -0.93 -1.72 -30.30
N GLY A 57 -2.23 -1.88 -30.01
CA GLY A 57 -3.09 -2.93 -30.56
C GLY A 57 -3.30 -4.15 -29.65
N GLN A 58 -2.73 -4.17 -28.45
CA GLN A 58 -2.93 -5.22 -27.45
C GLN A 58 -4.41 -5.28 -27.03
N LEU A 59 -5.03 -6.45 -27.12
CA LEU A 59 -6.43 -6.67 -26.73
C LEU A 59 -6.56 -6.72 -25.20
N LEU A 60 -7.28 -5.75 -24.63
CA LEU A 60 -7.54 -5.63 -23.19
C LEU A 60 -8.92 -6.19 -22.80
N HIS A 61 -9.90 -6.07 -23.69
CA HIS A 61 -11.28 -6.53 -23.48
C HIS A 61 -11.90 -6.97 -24.78
N GLN A 62 -12.71 -8.03 -24.72
CA GLN A 62 -13.52 -8.49 -25.82
C GLN A 62 -14.82 -9.07 -25.27
N ASP A 63 -15.96 -8.61 -25.77
CA ASP A 63 -17.23 -9.22 -25.46
C ASP A 63 -17.39 -10.59 -26.12
N VAL A 64 -18.28 -11.42 -25.60
CA VAL A 64 -18.65 -12.66 -26.28
C VAL A 64 -19.44 -12.32 -27.56
N PRO A 65 -18.97 -12.69 -28.76
CA PRO A 65 -19.63 -12.32 -30.01
C PRO A 65 -21.10 -12.75 -30.04
N GLY A 66 -22.01 -11.80 -30.24
CA GLY A 66 -23.46 -12.08 -30.30
C GLY A 66 -24.12 -12.41 -28.96
N LYS A 67 -23.37 -12.34 -27.85
CA LYS A 67 -23.89 -12.49 -26.47
C LYS A 67 -23.42 -11.38 -25.54
N CYS A 68 -22.85 -10.29 -26.07
CA CYS A 68 -22.32 -9.14 -25.34
C CYS A 68 -23.26 -8.65 -24.23
N LEU A 69 -24.47 -8.19 -24.59
CA LEU A 69 -25.48 -7.69 -23.67
C LEU A 69 -26.78 -8.47 -23.86
N VAL A 70 -27.29 -9.08 -22.80
CA VAL A 70 -28.51 -9.89 -22.82
C VAL A 70 -29.47 -9.38 -21.76
N SER A 71 -30.75 -9.23 -22.14
CA SER A 71 -31.85 -9.13 -21.17
C SER A 71 -32.60 -10.45 -21.16
N ASP A 72 -32.78 -11.04 -20.00
CA ASP A 72 -33.56 -12.27 -19.90
C ASP A 72 -35.05 -12.00 -19.70
N HIS A 73 -35.84 -13.08 -19.63
CA HIS A 73 -37.30 -13.00 -19.46
C HIS A 73 -37.75 -12.42 -18.10
N LEU A 74 -36.85 -12.36 -17.11
CA LEU A 74 -37.09 -11.73 -15.81
C LEU A 74 -36.65 -10.26 -15.79
N GLY A 75 -36.15 -9.74 -16.92
CA GLY A 75 -35.65 -8.38 -17.04
C GLY A 75 -34.26 -8.17 -16.45
N ARG A 76 -33.56 -9.25 -16.06
CA ARG A 76 -32.16 -9.15 -15.58
C ARG A 76 -31.27 -8.75 -16.75
N LYS A 77 -30.27 -7.92 -16.46
CA LYS A 77 -29.30 -7.45 -17.45
C LYS A 77 -28.00 -8.21 -17.26
N LEU A 78 -27.48 -8.78 -18.34
CA LEU A 78 -26.26 -9.57 -18.34
C LEU A 78 -25.26 -9.01 -19.34
N HIS A 79 -23.99 -9.00 -18.94
CA HIS A 79 -22.87 -8.63 -19.79
C HIS A 79 -21.84 -9.77 -19.83
N TYR A 80 -21.59 -10.32 -21.03
CA TYR A 80 -20.67 -11.45 -21.23
C TYR A 80 -19.40 -11.01 -21.93
N PHE A 81 -18.26 -11.38 -21.36
CA PHE A 81 -16.95 -11.09 -21.90
C PHE A 81 -16.03 -12.30 -21.94
N ARG A 82 -15.10 -12.29 -22.90
CA ARG A 82 -14.06 -13.31 -23.04
C ARG A 82 -13.07 -13.20 -21.90
N LYS A 83 -12.60 -14.35 -21.41
CA LYS A 83 -11.51 -14.42 -20.44
C LYS A 83 -10.46 -15.44 -20.90
N ASP A 84 -9.23 -15.26 -20.43
CA ASP A 84 -8.18 -16.25 -20.52
C ASP A 84 -8.29 -17.29 -19.39
N GLU A 85 -7.55 -18.39 -19.48
CA GLU A 85 -7.44 -19.36 -18.39
C GLU A 85 -6.59 -18.85 -17.22
N ASN A 86 -5.63 -17.96 -17.50
CA ASN A 86 -4.72 -17.37 -16.54
C ASN A 86 -5.25 -16.06 -15.94
N ASP A 87 -6.40 -15.57 -16.41
CA ASP A 87 -7.03 -14.37 -15.85
C ASP A 87 -7.35 -14.56 -14.37
N LYS A 88 -6.89 -13.60 -13.58
CA LYS A 88 -7.14 -13.43 -12.15
C LYS A 88 -8.11 -12.26 -11.96
N PHE A 89 -8.96 -12.35 -10.94
CA PHE A 89 -10.00 -11.35 -10.70
C PHE A 89 -9.95 -10.88 -9.25
N TYR A 90 -9.84 -9.56 -9.05
CA TYR A 90 -9.72 -8.91 -7.74
C TYR A 90 -10.73 -7.77 -7.61
N GLY A 91 -10.98 -7.31 -6.39
CA GLY A 91 -11.89 -6.19 -6.12
C GLY A 91 -13.16 -6.65 -5.42
N PHE A 92 -14.32 -6.29 -5.96
CA PHE A 92 -15.67 -6.63 -5.48
C PHE A 92 -16.06 -5.98 -4.14
N GLY A 93 -15.26 -5.04 -3.65
CA GLY A 93 -15.48 -4.40 -2.37
C GLY A 93 -15.16 -5.33 -1.22
N GLU A 94 -16.18 -5.64 -0.41
CA GLU A 94 -16.03 -6.43 0.81
C GLU A 94 -16.61 -7.83 0.57
N VAL A 95 -15.73 -8.80 0.31
CA VAL A 95 -16.07 -10.19 0.00
C VAL A 95 -15.05 -11.09 0.71
N ALA A 96 -15.51 -12.14 1.37
CA ALA A 96 -14.66 -13.08 2.11
C ALA A 96 -13.98 -14.11 1.17
N GLY A 97 -13.10 -14.94 1.72
CA GLY A 97 -12.34 -15.94 0.98
C GLY A 97 -11.12 -15.41 0.21
N PRO A 98 -10.50 -16.24 -0.66
CA PRO A 98 -9.27 -15.89 -1.37
C PRO A 98 -9.39 -14.59 -2.17
N LEU A 99 -8.35 -13.75 -2.20
CA LEU A 99 -8.38 -12.48 -2.93
C LEU A 99 -8.67 -12.67 -4.43
N ASN A 100 -8.08 -13.71 -5.04
CA ASN A 100 -8.35 -14.07 -6.43
C ASN A 100 -9.68 -14.82 -6.54
N LYS A 101 -10.64 -14.24 -7.25
CA LYS A 101 -12.00 -14.77 -7.46
C LYS A 101 -12.16 -15.57 -8.76
N ALA A 102 -11.07 -15.87 -9.47
CA ALA A 102 -11.15 -16.71 -10.67
C ALA A 102 -11.84 -18.05 -10.38
N LYS A 103 -12.72 -18.48 -11.29
CA LYS A 103 -13.53 -19.71 -11.17
C LYS A 103 -14.55 -19.71 -10.02
N GLN A 104 -14.90 -18.55 -9.48
CA GLN A 104 -15.90 -18.39 -8.43
C GLN A 104 -17.11 -17.60 -8.94
N ARG A 105 -18.21 -17.70 -8.21
CA ARG A 105 -19.33 -16.74 -8.28
C ARG A 105 -19.24 -15.78 -7.13
N VAL A 106 -19.35 -14.50 -7.41
CA VAL A 106 -19.34 -13.42 -6.41
C VAL A 106 -20.66 -12.69 -6.49
N ARG A 107 -21.48 -12.80 -5.44
CA ARG A 107 -22.74 -12.07 -5.34
C ARG A 107 -22.56 -10.83 -4.48
N LEU A 108 -22.88 -9.66 -5.02
CA LEU A 108 -22.93 -8.40 -4.28
C LEU A 108 -24.38 -8.05 -3.99
N SER A 109 -24.78 -8.31 -2.75
CA SER A 109 -26.10 -8.00 -2.21
C SER A 109 -25.87 -7.59 -0.76
N PRO A 110 -25.92 -6.30 -0.41
CA PRO A 110 -25.60 -5.87 0.93
C PRO A 110 -26.54 -6.53 1.94
N LYS A 111 -25.95 -7.10 3.00
CA LYS A 111 -26.64 -7.80 4.09
C LYS A 111 -25.99 -7.42 5.41
N ASP A 112 -26.76 -7.55 6.49
CA ASP A 112 -26.16 -7.73 7.81
C ASP A 112 -25.58 -9.14 7.88
N ALA A 113 -24.34 -9.29 7.38
CA ALA A 113 -23.64 -10.56 7.31
C ALA A 113 -22.99 -10.91 8.66
N TYR A 114 -23.78 -10.79 9.73
CA TYR A 114 -23.36 -11.07 11.09
C TYR A 114 -22.90 -12.53 11.22
N GLY A 115 -21.68 -12.74 11.71
CA GLY A 115 -21.09 -14.09 11.84
C GLY A 115 -20.79 -14.77 10.51
N TYR A 116 -20.47 -14.00 9.46
CA TYR A 116 -20.19 -14.53 8.13
C TYR A 116 -19.07 -15.58 8.11
N ASP A 117 -19.14 -16.48 7.14
CA ASP A 117 -18.09 -17.46 6.83
C ASP A 117 -16.87 -16.74 6.19
N PRO A 118 -15.69 -16.74 6.84
CA PRO A 118 -14.52 -16.02 6.36
C PRO A 118 -13.90 -16.62 5.08
N GLU A 119 -14.25 -17.84 4.69
CA GLU A 119 -13.73 -18.52 3.51
C GLU A 119 -14.66 -18.40 2.29
N HIS A 120 -15.98 -18.27 2.51
CA HIS A 120 -16.96 -18.49 1.44
C HIS A 120 -18.04 -17.39 1.31
N ALA A 121 -18.15 -16.45 2.25
CA ALA A 121 -19.19 -15.41 2.17
C ALA A 121 -18.93 -14.39 1.03
N SER A 122 -19.94 -14.11 0.21
CA SER A 122 -19.86 -13.06 -0.84
C SER A 122 -20.86 -11.92 -0.69
N ALA A 123 -22.05 -12.17 -0.15
CA ALA A 123 -23.03 -11.13 0.17
C ALA A 123 -22.76 -10.56 1.57
N MET A 124 -21.88 -9.55 1.65
CA MET A 124 -21.49 -8.91 2.91
C MET A 124 -22.08 -7.50 3.05
N TYR A 125 -21.47 -6.62 3.84
CA TYR A 125 -22.07 -5.32 4.21
C TYR A 125 -21.99 -4.27 3.10
N LYS A 126 -20.90 -4.28 2.31
CA LYS A 126 -20.61 -3.23 1.32
C LYS A 126 -20.88 -3.71 -0.09
N HIS A 127 -21.48 -2.85 -0.91
CA HIS A 127 -21.73 -3.09 -2.32
C HIS A 127 -20.81 -2.20 -3.16
N VAL A 128 -19.84 -2.83 -3.84
CA VAL A 128 -18.94 -2.15 -4.79
C VAL A 128 -18.78 -3.05 -6.02
N SER A 129 -19.58 -2.79 -7.05
CA SER A 129 -19.63 -3.55 -8.32
C SER A 129 -18.44 -3.25 -9.25
N TRP A 130 -17.24 -3.40 -8.71
CA TRP A 130 -15.96 -3.15 -9.35
C TRP A 130 -15.11 -4.42 -9.38
N MET A 131 -14.42 -4.66 -10.50
CA MET A 131 -13.38 -5.68 -10.57
C MET A 131 -12.14 -5.16 -11.27
N VAL A 132 -10.99 -5.69 -10.88
CA VAL A 132 -9.76 -5.62 -11.67
C VAL A 132 -9.48 -7.02 -12.19
N ARG A 133 -9.46 -7.16 -13.51
CA ARG A 133 -8.96 -8.35 -14.18
C ARG A 133 -7.49 -8.18 -14.47
N VAL A 134 -6.67 -9.17 -14.13
CA VAL A 134 -5.23 -9.18 -14.41
C VAL A 134 -4.82 -10.52 -14.97
N ASN A 135 -4.00 -10.53 -16.01
CA ASN A 135 -3.41 -11.73 -16.57
C ASN A 135 -1.89 -11.71 -16.32
N PRO A 136 -1.38 -12.52 -15.38
CA PRO A 136 0.04 -12.53 -15.02
C PRO A 136 0.98 -12.94 -16.17
N THR A 137 0.48 -13.70 -17.16
CA THR A 137 1.29 -14.26 -18.24
C THR A 137 1.67 -13.22 -19.29
N ASN A 138 0.77 -12.29 -19.59
CA ASN A 138 0.97 -11.24 -20.59
C ASN A 138 0.97 -9.82 -20.00
N GLY A 139 0.77 -9.68 -18.69
CA GLY A 139 0.74 -8.40 -17.98
C GLY A 139 -0.51 -7.56 -18.23
N HIS A 140 -1.53 -8.10 -18.90
CA HIS A 140 -2.76 -7.36 -19.19
C HIS A 140 -3.50 -7.07 -17.89
N ALA A 141 -3.98 -5.84 -17.72
CA ALA A 141 -4.85 -5.48 -16.62
C ALA A 141 -5.93 -4.50 -17.09
N LEU A 142 -7.16 -4.70 -16.60
CA LEU A 142 -8.27 -3.80 -16.88
C LEU A 142 -9.22 -3.75 -15.67
N GLY A 143 -9.56 -2.53 -15.27
CA GLY A 143 -10.62 -2.28 -14.31
C GLY A 143 -11.98 -2.20 -14.99
N THR A 144 -13.01 -2.74 -14.35
CA THR A 144 -14.40 -2.65 -14.83
C THR A 144 -15.33 -2.34 -13.68
N TYR A 145 -16.02 -1.22 -13.77
CA TYR A 145 -17.04 -0.80 -12.83
C TYR A 145 -18.41 -0.85 -13.51
N TYR A 146 -19.32 -1.64 -12.95
CA TYR A 146 -20.72 -1.69 -13.36
C TYR A 146 -21.50 -0.71 -12.51
N HIS A 147 -21.93 0.40 -13.07
CA HIS A 147 -22.60 1.46 -12.31
C HIS A 147 -24.07 1.08 -12.07
N THR A 148 -24.29 0.32 -11.00
CA THR A 148 -25.61 -0.12 -10.59
C THR A 148 -25.71 -0.15 -9.07
N GLN A 149 -26.91 0.15 -8.57
CA GLN A 149 -27.26 0.01 -7.15
C GLN A 149 -28.05 -1.27 -6.88
N ARG A 150 -28.26 -2.10 -7.92
CA ARG A 150 -29.00 -3.36 -7.80
C ARG A 150 -28.09 -4.46 -7.27
N ASP A 151 -28.72 -5.45 -6.64
CA ASP A 151 -28.08 -6.73 -6.40
C ASP A 151 -27.52 -7.28 -7.71
N CYS A 152 -26.29 -7.79 -7.63
CA CYS A 152 -25.58 -8.27 -8.80
C CYS A 152 -24.72 -9.49 -8.49
N GLU A 153 -24.34 -10.19 -9.55
CA GLU A 153 -23.51 -11.39 -9.50
C GLU A 153 -22.47 -11.33 -10.61
N PHE A 154 -21.27 -11.81 -10.29
CA PHE A 154 -20.20 -12.06 -11.23
C PHE A 154 -19.95 -13.57 -11.26
N ASP A 155 -20.07 -14.19 -12.44
CA ASP A 155 -19.52 -15.53 -12.67
C ASP A 155 -18.18 -15.38 -13.39
N LEU A 156 -17.11 -15.74 -12.68
CA LEU A 156 -15.73 -15.50 -13.10
C LEU A 156 -15.09 -16.78 -13.67
N GLY A 157 -15.92 -17.59 -14.34
CA GLY A 157 -15.56 -18.88 -14.91
C GLY A 157 -15.89 -20.07 -14.03
N ALA A 158 -16.88 -19.94 -13.15
CA ALA A 158 -17.47 -21.08 -12.43
C ALA A 158 -18.40 -21.87 -13.38
N GLU A 159 -19.07 -21.20 -14.31
CA GLU A 159 -19.81 -21.84 -15.39
C GLU A 159 -18.91 -22.24 -16.57
N VAL A 160 -19.19 -23.38 -17.20
CA VAL A 160 -18.52 -23.85 -18.41
C VAL A 160 -19.56 -24.16 -19.49
N SER A 161 -19.37 -23.59 -20.68
CA SER A 161 -20.21 -23.87 -21.86
C SER A 161 -19.39 -24.41 -23.02
N GLY A 162 -19.91 -25.45 -23.69
CA GLY A 162 -19.33 -25.95 -24.95
C GLY A 162 -19.46 -24.97 -26.11
N TYR A 163 -20.48 -24.10 -26.09
CA TYR A 163 -20.79 -23.19 -27.19
C TYR A 163 -19.92 -21.92 -27.21
N PHE A 164 -19.42 -21.50 -26.05
CA PHE A 164 -18.69 -20.23 -25.89
C PHE A 164 -17.23 -20.44 -25.47
N ARG A 165 -16.56 -21.47 -26.02
CA ARG A 165 -15.11 -21.68 -25.87
C ARG A 165 -14.30 -20.64 -26.68
N PRO A 166 -13.05 -20.31 -26.30
CA PRO A 166 -12.35 -20.69 -25.08
C PRO A 166 -12.68 -19.67 -23.97
N PHE A 167 -13.42 -20.11 -22.95
CA PHE A 167 -13.80 -19.40 -21.72
C PHE A 167 -14.52 -18.02 -21.84
N TYR A 168 -15.52 -17.82 -20.98
CA TYR A 168 -16.16 -16.52 -20.75
C TYR A 168 -16.34 -16.30 -19.25
N ALA A 169 -16.62 -15.04 -18.89
CA ALA A 169 -17.16 -14.63 -17.61
C ALA A 169 -18.36 -13.71 -17.88
N TYR A 170 -19.21 -13.52 -16.88
CA TYR A 170 -20.32 -12.59 -17.01
C TYR A 170 -20.63 -11.85 -15.73
N PHE A 171 -21.22 -10.68 -15.91
CA PHE A 171 -21.90 -9.90 -14.90
C PHE A 171 -23.41 -10.00 -15.10
N GLN A 172 -24.18 -10.04 -14.01
CA GLN A 172 -25.63 -9.98 -14.01
C GLN A 172 -26.11 -9.01 -12.93
N CYS A 173 -27.14 -8.22 -13.19
CA CYS A 173 -27.86 -7.47 -12.15
C CYS A 173 -29.38 -7.65 -12.24
N ASP A 174 -30.06 -7.49 -11.11
CA ASP A 174 -31.49 -7.76 -10.91
C ASP A 174 -32.42 -6.66 -11.49
N GLY A 175 -32.23 -6.33 -12.77
CA GLY A 175 -33.04 -5.37 -13.51
C GLY A 175 -32.45 -3.96 -13.59
N GLY A 176 -33.22 -3.03 -14.16
CA GLY A 176 -32.78 -1.66 -14.53
C GLY A 176 -33.12 -1.33 -15.99
N SER A 177 -33.01 -0.05 -16.37
CA SER A 177 -33.17 0.35 -17.78
C SER A 177 -32.00 -0.17 -18.61
N ASP A 178 -30.81 0.34 -18.33
CA ASP A 178 -29.58 0.10 -19.09
C ASP A 178 -28.41 -0.27 -18.17
N LEU A 179 -27.38 -0.90 -18.76
CA LEU A 179 -26.12 -1.19 -18.09
C LEU A 179 -25.09 -0.10 -18.44
N ASP A 180 -24.73 0.70 -17.43
CA ASP A 180 -23.61 1.63 -17.53
C ASP A 180 -22.31 0.94 -17.08
N ILE A 181 -21.39 0.76 -18.02
CA ILE A 181 -20.12 0.05 -17.79
C ILE A 181 -18.96 1.03 -17.98
N PHE A 182 -18.14 1.19 -16.95
CA PHE A 182 -16.93 2.00 -16.98
C PHE A 182 -15.70 1.11 -17.02
N TYR A 183 -14.91 1.25 -18.08
CA TYR A 183 -13.61 0.60 -18.20
C TYR A 183 -12.51 1.55 -17.73
N VAL A 184 -11.67 1.08 -16.83
CA VAL A 184 -10.61 1.87 -16.21
C VAL A 184 -9.28 1.24 -16.58
N TRP A 185 -8.50 1.96 -17.39
CA TRP A 185 -7.19 1.53 -17.86
C TRP A 185 -6.06 2.24 -17.10
N GLY A 186 -4.92 1.58 -17.01
CA GLY A 186 -3.66 2.09 -16.48
C GLY A 186 -2.51 1.22 -16.95
N GLU A 187 -1.29 1.76 -16.94
CA GLU A 187 -0.09 1.04 -17.38
C GLU A 187 0.28 -0.13 -16.45
N ASN A 188 -0.25 -0.12 -15.23
CA ASN A 188 -0.15 -1.19 -14.26
C ASN A 188 -1.37 -1.18 -13.32
N VAL A 189 -1.47 -2.19 -12.46
CA VAL A 189 -2.61 -2.36 -11.54
C VAL A 189 -2.75 -1.20 -10.55
N GLN A 190 -1.64 -0.59 -10.11
CA GLN A 190 -1.68 0.57 -9.22
C GLN A 190 -2.38 1.75 -9.89
N GLU A 191 -2.02 2.05 -11.14
CA GLU A 191 -2.68 3.12 -11.92
C GLU A 191 -4.17 2.84 -12.13
N ILE A 192 -4.57 1.58 -12.36
CA ILE A 192 -6.00 1.20 -12.46
C ILE A 192 -6.73 1.49 -11.14
N VAL A 193 -6.16 1.11 -10.00
CA VAL A 193 -6.75 1.34 -8.68
C VAL A 193 -6.85 2.84 -8.38
N LYS A 194 -5.79 3.62 -8.65
CA LYS A 194 -5.81 5.08 -8.51
C LYS A 194 -6.89 5.73 -9.37
N ASN A 195 -6.96 5.34 -10.65
CA ASN A 195 -7.94 5.87 -11.59
C ASN A 195 -9.37 5.50 -11.22
N PHE A 196 -9.59 4.36 -10.58
CA PHE A 196 -10.91 4.02 -10.04
C PHE A 196 -11.25 4.84 -8.79
N ALA A 197 -10.32 4.92 -7.84
CA ALA A 197 -10.51 5.67 -6.59
C ALA A 197 -10.71 7.18 -6.82
N SER A 198 -10.19 7.73 -7.93
CA SER A 198 -10.47 9.12 -8.33
C SER A 198 -11.91 9.33 -8.82
N LEU A 199 -12.62 8.25 -9.20
CA LEU A 199 -14.01 8.29 -9.69
C LEU A 199 -15.05 8.00 -8.59
N VAL A 200 -14.79 7.07 -7.67
CA VAL A 200 -15.84 6.52 -6.76
C VAL A 200 -15.63 6.81 -5.27
N GLY A 201 -14.66 7.66 -4.90
CA GLY A 201 -14.31 7.91 -3.51
C GLY A 201 -13.42 6.82 -2.91
N LYS A 202 -13.08 6.95 -1.62
CA LYS A 202 -12.03 6.17 -0.97
C LYS A 202 -12.59 5.32 0.17
N PRO A 203 -12.68 3.98 0.02
CA PRO A 203 -13.24 3.11 1.06
C PRO A 203 -12.26 2.94 2.24
N CYS A 204 -12.81 2.69 3.44
CA CYS A 204 -12.09 2.31 4.66
C CYS A 204 -12.50 0.90 5.15
N CYS A 205 -11.72 0.29 6.04
CA CYS A 205 -11.99 -1.02 6.66
C CYS A 205 -11.84 -1.00 8.19
N ASP A 206 -12.52 -1.94 8.88
CA ASP A 206 -12.52 -2.11 10.35
C ASP A 206 -11.71 -3.36 10.79
N VAL A 207 -11.21 -3.39 12.04
CA VAL A 207 -10.36 -4.47 12.63
C VAL A 207 -11.01 -5.08 13.86
N GLY A 208 -10.76 -6.37 14.13
CA GLY A 208 -10.79 -6.93 15.49
C GLY A 208 -11.58 -8.22 15.71
N GLY A 209 -12.45 -8.60 14.77
CA GLY A 209 -13.35 -9.75 14.95
C GLY A 209 -14.46 -9.43 15.95
N PHE A 210 -15.73 -9.51 15.53
CA PHE A 210 -16.85 -8.98 16.30
C PHE A 210 -17.71 -10.06 17.00
N VAL A 211 -17.80 -11.27 16.44
CA VAL A 211 -18.80 -12.30 16.81
C VAL A 211 -18.12 -13.63 17.15
N GLY A 212 -18.72 -14.38 18.08
CA GLY A 212 -18.34 -15.75 18.40
C GLY A 212 -17.78 -15.90 19.82
N PRO A 213 -17.11 -17.03 20.12
CA PRO A 213 -16.46 -17.20 21.40
C PRO A 213 -15.34 -16.18 21.53
N ARG A 214 -15.14 -15.72 22.77
CA ARG A 214 -14.01 -14.89 23.14
C ARG A 214 -12.69 -15.51 22.65
N PRO A 215 -11.79 -14.76 21.98
CA PRO A 215 -10.55 -15.32 21.45
C PRO A 215 -9.66 -15.83 22.58
N ASN A 216 -8.93 -16.93 22.35
CA ASN A 216 -7.88 -17.38 23.27
C ASN A 216 -6.66 -16.43 23.26
N GLU A 217 -5.70 -16.63 24.16
CA GLU A 217 -4.52 -15.75 24.29
C GLU A 217 -3.74 -15.59 22.97
N GLU A 218 -3.48 -16.70 22.28
CA GLU A 218 -2.71 -16.72 21.04
C GLU A 218 -3.43 -15.99 19.92
N LEU A 219 -4.70 -16.33 19.70
CA LEU A 219 -5.52 -15.76 18.65
C LEU A 219 -5.69 -14.24 18.86
N PHE A 220 -5.86 -13.78 20.10
CA PHE A 220 -5.94 -12.36 20.39
C PHE A 220 -4.64 -11.62 20.07
N VAL A 221 -3.48 -12.18 20.46
CA VAL A 221 -2.17 -11.61 20.12
C VAL A 221 -1.99 -11.50 18.60
N ARG A 222 -2.27 -12.59 17.85
CA ARG A 222 -2.12 -12.58 16.39
C ARG A 222 -3.07 -11.58 15.72
N TRP A 223 -4.29 -11.41 16.23
CA TRP A 223 -5.21 -10.38 15.75
C TRP A 223 -4.68 -8.97 15.96
N VAL A 224 -4.12 -8.68 17.15
CA VAL A 224 -3.52 -7.37 17.42
C VAL A 224 -2.31 -7.14 16.51
N GLN A 225 -1.43 -8.14 16.36
CA GLN A 225 -0.24 -8.06 15.49
C GLN A 225 -0.60 -7.79 14.02
N ASN A 226 -1.70 -8.35 13.51
CA ASN A 226 -2.21 -8.01 12.18
C ASN A 226 -2.90 -6.63 12.16
N GLY A 227 -3.69 -6.34 13.19
CA GLY A 227 -4.53 -5.15 13.28
C GLY A 227 -3.74 -3.84 13.33
N ILE A 228 -2.53 -3.83 13.89
CA ILE A 228 -1.74 -2.59 14.04
C ILE A 228 -1.35 -1.92 12.72
N PHE A 229 -1.53 -2.57 11.57
CA PHE A 229 -1.23 -2.02 10.25
C PHE A 229 -2.44 -1.36 9.56
N THR A 230 -3.64 -1.47 10.13
CA THR A 230 -4.83 -0.93 9.47
C THR A 230 -4.97 0.59 9.68
N PRO A 231 -5.66 1.31 8.77
CA PRO A 231 -5.91 2.74 8.91
C PRO A 231 -6.58 3.07 10.26
N ARG A 232 -7.61 2.30 10.63
CA ARG A 232 -8.33 2.41 11.90
C ARG A 232 -8.08 1.17 12.74
N PHE A 233 -7.50 1.38 13.92
CA PHE A 233 -7.31 0.31 14.91
C PHE A 233 -8.36 0.44 16.01
N SER A 234 -9.18 -0.59 16.17
CA SER A 234 -10.17 -0.68 17.24
C SER A 234 -10.26 -2.14 17.68
N ILE A 235 -10.31 -2.36 19.00
CA ILE A 235 -10.66 -3.66 19.57
C ILE A 235 -12.13 -3.55 19.95
N HIS A 236 -12.97 -4.39 19.36
CA HIS A 236 -14.41 -4.36 19.57
C HIS A 236 -14.98 -5.77 19.44
N SER A 237 -15.91 -6.15 20.33
CA SER A 237 -16.43 -7.51 20.43
C SER A 237 -17.84 -7.57 20.97
N CYS A 238 -18.60 -8.57 20.56
CA CYS A 238 -19.84 -9.06 21.15
C CYS A 238 -19.70 -10.57 21.34
N ASN A 239 -19.07 -10.99 22.45
CA ASN A 239 -18.77 -12.40 22.71
C ASN A 239 -20.03 -13.13 23.20
N ASP A 240 -20.15 -14.42 22.85
CA ASP A 240 -21.30 -15.27 23.21
C ASP A 240 -21.51 -15.45 24.72
N ASP A 241 -20.48 -15.18 25.53
CA ASP A 241 -20.47 -15.32 26.99
C ASP A 241 -20.73 -14.01 27.74
N ASN A 242 -21.18 -12.96 27.04
CA ASN A 242 -21.37 -11.60 27.56
C ASN A 242 -20.09 -10.94 28.11
N THR A 243 -18.90 -11.42 27.73
CA THR A 243 -17.64 -10.73 28.01
C THR A 243 -17.29 -9.73 26.91
N VAL A 244 -16.29 -8.88 27.19
CA VAL A 244 -15.67 -7.98 26.22
C VAL A 244 -14.19 -8.31 26.07
N THR A 245 -13.66 -8.07 24.87
CA THR A 245 -12.24 -8.21 24.57
C THR A 245 -11.52 -6.93 24.97
N GLU A 246 -10.67 -7.02 25.99
CA GLU A 246 -9.85 -5.89 26.48
C GLU A 246 -8.36 -6.18 26.23
N PRO A 247 -7.54 -5.15 25.92
CA PRO A 247 -6.09 -5.32 25.69
C PRO A 247 -5.32 -6.02 26.84
N TRP A 248 -5.85 -5.96 28.07
CA TRP A 248 -5.23 -6.50 29.29
C TRP A 248 -5.94 -7.76 29.82
N MET A 249 -6.91 -8.31 29.09
CA MET A 249 -7.73 -9.44 29.57
C MET A 249 -6.92 -10.70 29.90
N TYR A 250 -5.74 -10.85 29.28
CA TYR A 250 -4.82 -11.96 29.48
C TYR A 250 -3.48 -11.46 30.04
N PRO A 251 -3.23 -11.58 31.36
CA PRO A 251 -2.02 -11.06 31.99
C PRO A 251 -0.71 -11.56 31.38
N ASN A 252 -0.67 -12.82 30.94
CA ASN A 252 0.52 -13.47 30.38
C ASN A 252 1.00 -12.84 29.07
N VAL A 253 0.08 -12.29 28.27
CA VAL A 253 0.38 -11.74 26.92
C VAL A 253 0.17 -10.23 26.83
N THR A 254 -0.23 -9.58 27.92
CA THR A 254 -0.45 -8.12 27.97
C THR A 254 0.80 -7.34 27.56
N GLY A 255 2.00 -7.83 27.88
CA GLY A 255 3.26 -7.24 27.43
C GLY A 255 3.40 -7.24 25.90
N ILE A 256 3.13 -8.38 25.27
CA ILE A 256 3.20 -8.54 23.80
C ILE A 256 2.20 -7.62 23.09
N ILE A 257 0.97 -7.54 23.61
CA ILE A 257 -0.07 -6.64 23.09
C ILE A 257 0.39 -5.18 23.21
N ARG A 258 0.90 -4.78 24.39
CA ARG A 258 1.42 -3.43 24.61
C ARG A 258 2.53 -3.07 23.64
N ASP A 259 3.48 -3.99 23.40
CA ASP A 259 4.61 -3.73 22.50
C ASP A 259 4.16 -3.64 21.03
N SER A 260 3.15 -4.43 20.63
CA SER A 260 2.51 -4.29 19.31
C SER A 260 1.85 -2.91 19.15
N LEU A 261 1.11 -2.45 20.17
CA LEU A 261 0.49 -1.11 20.16
C LEU A 261 1.55 -0.01 20.14
N LYS A 262 2.64 -0.13 20.91
CA LYS A 262 3.77 0.81 20.87
C LYS A 262 4.39 0.87 19.48
N LEU A 263 4.55 -0.27 18.80
CA LEU A 263 5.04 -0.32 17.43
C LEU A 263 4.13 0.48 16.47
N ARG A 264 2.80 0.33 16.59
CA ARG A 264 1.85 1.17 15.84
C ARG A 264 2.09 2.66 16.08
N TYR A 265 2.21 3.06 17.33
CA TYR A 265 2.41 4.47 17.70
C TYR A 265 3.73 5.03 17.17
N ARG A 266 4.80 4.21 17.20
CA ARG A 266 6.07 4.58 16.58
C ARG A 266 5.94 4.72 15.06
N LEU A 267 5.11 3.92 14.39
CA LEU A 267 4.88 4.00 12.94
C LEU A 267 3.98 5.15 12.49
N ILE A 268 3.47 6.00 13.39
CA ILE A 268 2.52 7.06 13.02
C ILE A 268 3.02 8.03 11.97
N PRO A 269 4.28 8.54 12.00
CA PRO A 269 4.76 9.41 10.94
C PRO A 269 4.65 8.77 9.55
N TYR A 270 4.98 7.47 9.45
CA TYR A 270 4.81 6.69 8.23
C TYR A 270 3.33 6.49 7.88
N LEU A 271 2.52 6.00 8.83
CA LEU A 271 1.09 5.73 8.62
C LEU A 271 0.30 6.98 8.22
N TYR A 272 0.56 8.12 8.87
CA TYR A 272 -0.13 9.38 8.59
C TYR A 272 0.24 9.93 7.21
N SER A 273 1.50 9.77 6.82
CA SER A 273 1.95 10.08 5.46
C SER A 273 1.28 9.18 4.41
N LEU A 274 1.11 7.88 4.71
CA LEU A 274 0.38 6.95 3.83
C LEU A 274 -1.12 7.27 3.78
N LEU A 275 -1.73 7.71 4.88
CA LEU A 275 -3.12 8.19 4.89
C LEU A 275 -3.28 9.40 3.96
N ARG A 276 -2.35 10.36 4.04
CA ARG A 276 -2.34 11.51 3.12
C ARG A 276 -2.11 11.10 1.68
N ASP A 277 -1.18 10.18 1.41
CA ASP A 277 -0.94 9.67 0.06
C ASP A 277 -2.20 8.98 -0.48
N ALA A 278 -2.86 8.14 0.32
CA ALA A 278 -4.11 7.49 -0.04
C ALA A 278 -5.21 8.52 -0.35
N THR A 279 -5.30 9.63 0.40
CA THR A 279 -6.29 10.68 0.12
C THR A 279 -5.97 11.49 -1.14
N LYS A 280 -4.72 11.50 -1.62
CA LYS A 280 -4.33 12.15 -2.87
C LYS A 280 -4.44 11.21 -4.08
N THR A 281 -3.97 9.97 -3.94
CA THR A 281 -3.76 9.05 -5.07
C THR A 281 -4.81 7.94 -5.13
N GLY A 282 -5.43 7.59 -4.01
CA GLY A 282 -6.33 6.45 -3.90
C GLY A 282 -5.63 5.09 -3.74
N LEU A 283 -4.28 5.05 -3.66
CA LEU A 283 -3.59 3.81 -3.33
C LEU A 283 -3.87 3.40 -1.87
N PRO A 284 -4.14 2.11 -1.60
CA PRO A 284 -4.37 1.66 -0.24
C PRO A 284 -3.07 1.62 0.56
N ILE A 285 -3.22 1.73 1.88
CA ILE A 285 -2.12 1.63 2.84
C ILE A 285 -1.66 0.18 2.96
N ILE A 286 -2.61 -0.74 3.11
CA ILE A 286 -2.38 -2.18 3.05
C ILE A 286 -2.50 -2.59 1.60
N ARG A 287 -1.39 -3.05 1.03
CA ARG A 287 -1.25 -3.35 -0.39
C ARG A 287 -1.07 -4.85 -0.55
N PRO A 288 -2.00 -5.56 -1.20
CA PRO A 288 -1.80 -6.97 -1.49
C PRO A 288 -0.58 -7.17 -2.39
N MET A 289 0.09 -8.31 -2.28
CA MET A 289 1.40 -8.51 -2.92
C MET A 289 1.35 -8.28 -4.44
N PHE A 290 0.31 -8.73 -5.13
CA PHE A 290 0.16 -8.52 -6.59
C PHE A 290 0.07 -7.04 -7.01
N LEU A 291 -0.34 -6.14 -6.11
CA LEU A 291 -0.42 -4.70 -6.38
C LEU A 291 0.98 -4.07 -6.46
N GLU A 292 1.95 -4.58 -5.69
CA GLU A 292 3.33 -4.10 -5.66
C GLU A 292 4.26 -4.90 -6.58
N PHE A 293 3.95 -6.20 -6.78
CA PHE A 293 4.81 -7.15 -7.48
C PHE A 293 4.06 -7.82 -8.64
N SER A 294 3.43 -7.02 -9.52
CA SER A 294 2.61 -7.52 -10.63
C SER A 294 3.35 -8.36 -11.68
N ARG A 295 4.69 -8.37 -11.66
CA ARG A 295 5.52 -9.21 -12.53
C ARG A 295 5.85 -10.56 -11.91
N GLU A 296 5.49 -10.78 -10.65
CA GLU A 296 5.81 -11.99 -9.90
C GLU A 296 4.56 -12.86 -9.75
N THR A 297 4.52 -14.00 -10.43
CA THR A 297 3.34 -14.88 -10.44
C THR A 297 2.93 -15.35 -9.05
N ALA A 298 3.89 -15.60 -8.16
CA ALA A 298 3.65 -15.97 -6.76
C ALA A 298 2.88 -14.90 -5.97
N ALA A 299 3.02 -13.62 -6.33
CA ALA A 299 2.33 -12.52 -5.65
C ALA A 299 0.80 -12.54 -5.85
N TYR A 300 0.31 -13.22 -6.89
CA TYR A 300 -1.12 -13.37 -7.18
C TYR A 300 -1.81 -14.48 -6.36
N GLU A 301 -1.04 -15.38 -5.75
CA GLU A 301 -1.56 -16.45 -4.89
C GLU A 301 -1.33 -16.17 -3.40
N ASN A 302 -0.55 -15.12 -3.06
CA ASN A 302 -0.37 -14.69 -1.68
C ASN A 302 -1.45 -13.69 -1.26
N PHE A 303 -2.29 -14.11 -0.31
CA PHE A 303 -3.37 -13.31 0.25
C PHE A 303 -3.27 -13.08 1.76
N ILE A 304 -2.20 -13.56 2.41
CA ILE A 304 -1.96 -13.43 3.85
C ILE A 304 -0.96 -12.31 4.13
N ASP A 305 0.14 -12.30 3.37
CA ASP A 305 1.17 -11.28 3.52
C ASP A 305 0.79 -10.02 2.72
N PHE A 306 1.22 -8.87 3.21
CA PHE A 306 0.95 -7.61 2.53
C PHE A 306 2.07 -6.61 2.72
N MET A 307 2.15 -5.66 1.79
CA MET A 307 2.97 -4.49 1.94
C MET A 307 2.20 -3.42 2.72
N PHE A 308 2.78 -2.95 3.82
CA PHE A 308 2.34 -1.76 4.54
C PHE A 308 3.05 -0.55 3.94
N GLY A 309 2.32 0.21 3.12
CA GLY A 309 2.90 1.18 2.21
C GLY A 309 3.87 0.53 1.20
N PRO A 310 4.78 1.29 0.60
CA PRO A 310 5.71 0.76 -0.40
C PRO A 310 6.90 -0.03 0.16
N PHE A 311 7.18 0.04 1.48
CA PHE A 311 8.52 -0.30 2.01
C PHE A 311 8.56 -1.37 3.11
N LEU A 312 7.44 -1.72 3.73
CA LEU A 312 7.42 -2.68 4.82
C LEU A 312 6.54 -3.89 4.45
N LEU A 313 7.14 -5.08 4.39
CA LEU A 313 6.39 -6.33 4.24
C LEU A 313 5.98 -6.84 5.63
N ALA A 314 4.68 -7.07 5.83
CA ALA A 314 4.14 -7.74 7.01
C ALA A 314 3.72 -9.17 6.65
N ALA A 315 4.33 -10.16 7.30
CA ALA A 315 4.08 -11.58 7.02
C ALA A 315 3.36 -12.25 8.20
N ASN A 316 2.05 -12.11 8.27
CA ASN A 316 1.29 -12.51 9.46
C ASN A 316 1.30 -14.02 9.71
N VAL A 317 1.13 -14.39 10.98
CA VAL A 317 0.86 -15.77 11.40
C VAL A 317 -0.64 -15.92 11.64
N VAL A 318 -1.30 -16.72 10.82
CA VAL A 318 -2.76 -16.91 10.88
C VAL A 318 -3.17 -18.31 11.32
N GLU A 319 -2.22 -19.24 11.47
CA GLU A 319 -2.48 -20.61 11.91
C GLU A 319 -2.20 -20.83 13.39
N GLU A 320 -3.14 -21.47 14.08
CA GLU A 320 -3.03 -21.77 15.51
C GLU A 320 -1.80 -22.66 15.80
N GLY A 321 -1.05 -22.31 16.84
CA GLY A 321 0.14 -23.02 17.28
C GLY A 321 1.38 -22.80 16.40
N ALA A 322 1.26 -22.10 15.27
CA ALA A 322 2.39 -21.87 14.38
C ALA A 322 3.44 -20.96 15.04
N ARG A 323 4.69 -21.42 15.03
CA ARG A 323 5.87 -20.69 15.52
C ARG A 323 6.95 -20.52 14.46
N LYS A 324 6.65 -20.88 13.22
CA LYS A 324 7.46 -20.66 12.03
C LYS A 324 6.56 -20.27 10.87
N ARG A 325 7.07 -19.46 9.94
CA ARG A 325 6.38 -19.10 8.71
C ARG A 325 7.28 -19.32 7.51
N LYS A 326 6.74 -19.97 6.49
CA LYS A 326 7.34 -20.00 5.15
C LYS A 326 6.87 -18.76 4.40
N ILE A 327 7.83 -17.95 3.95
CA ILE A 327 7.60 -16.68 3.28
C ILE A 327 8.30 -16.74 1.93
N ASP A 328 7.58 -16.37 0.87
CA ASP A 328 8.11 -16.21 -0.48
C ASP A 328 8.44 -14.72 -0.69
N PHE A 329 9.70 -14.34 -0.47
CA PHE A 329 10.13 -12.96 -0.62
C PHE A 329 10.17 -12.56 -2.11
N PRO A 330 9.59 -11.39 -2.48
CA PRO A 330 9.73 -10.86 -3.82
C PRO A 330 11.18 -10.59 -4.20
N ALA A 331 11.45 -10.36 -5.48
CA ALA A 331 12.79 -10.10 -5.99
C ALA A 331 13.49 -8.97 -5.21
N GLY A 332 14.67 -9.27 -4.66
CA GLY A 332 15.44 -8.34 -3.85
C GLY A 332 16.07 -8.99 -2.63
N SER A 333 16.67 -8.15 -1.79
CA SER A 333 17.41 -8.53 -0.58
C SER A 333 16.68 -7.89 0.61
N TRP A 334 15.76 -8.61 1.24
CA TRP A 334 14.91 -8.08 2.30
C TRP A 334 15.58 -8.16 3.66
N ARG A 335 15.53 -7.10 4.47
CA ARG A 335 16.11 -7.11 5.83
C ARG A 335 15.05 -7.37 6.89
N ASP A 336 15.34 -8.21 7.89
CA ASP A 336 14.47 -8.30 9.08
C ASP A 336 14.46 -6.93 9.77
N PHE A 337 13.26 -6.38 9.98
CA PHE A 337 13.08 -5.02 10.52
C PHE A 337 13.66 -4.86 11.93
N PHE A 338 13.60 -5.92 12.75
CA PHE A 338 14.11 -5.92 14.12
C PHE A 338 15.58 -6.36 14.19
N GLN A 339 16.06 -7.06 13.16
CA GLN A 339 17.43 -7.58 13.06
C GLN A 339 18.02 -7.25 11.67
N LEU A 340 18.35 -5.98 11.44
CA LEU A 340 18.78 -5.48 10.13
C LEU A 340 19.98 -6.22 9.51
N GLY A 341 20.81 -6.87 10.35
CA GLY A 341 21.92 -7.70 9.91
C GLY A 341 21.46 -8.97 9.16
N HIS A 342 20.25 -9.45 9.45
CA HIS A 342 19.65 -10.61 8.79
C HIS A 342 18.98 -10.22 7.47
N CYS A 343 19.29 -11.00 6.43
CA CYS A 343 18.84 -10.76 5.07
C CYS A 343 18.16 -12.01 4.51
N HIS A 344 17.09 -11.81 3.75
CA HIS A 344 16.29 -12.86 3.15
C HIS A 344 16.07 -12.60 1.65
N SER A 345 16.06 -13.67 0.86
CA SER A 345 15.74 -13.66 -0.56
C SER A 345 15.12 -15.00 -0.96
N GLY A 346 14.19 -14.96 -1.92
CA GLY A 346 13.43 -16.14 -2.34
C GLY A 346 12.57 -16.72 -1.22
N THR A 347 12.35 -18.04 -1.26
CA THR A 347 11.54 -18.74 -0.27
C THR A 347 12.34 -19.09 0.97
N VAL A 348 11.95 -18.57 2.14
CA VAL A 348 12.64 -18.81 3.43
C VAL A 348 11.63 -19.18 4.51
N THR A 349 12.02 -20.10 5.40
CA THR A 349 11.28 -20.34 6.64
C THR A 349 11.93 -19.56 7.77
N VAL A 350 11.17 -18.67 8.41
CA VAL A 350 11.61 -17.84 9.52
C VAL A 350 10.94 -18.25 10.82
N ASP A 351 11.60 -18.01 11.94
CA ASP A 351 11.00 -18.17 13.26
C ASP A 351 9.94 -17.07 13.50
N ALA A 352 8.80 -17.50 14.04
CA ALA A 352 7.63 -16.68 14.26
C ALA A 352 7.06 -16.88 15.67
N PRO A 353 7.86 -16.62 16.73
CA PRO A 353 7.37 -16.73 18.09
C PRO A 353 6.20 -15.77 18.34
N LEU A 354 5.46 -16.02 19.42
CA LEU A 354 4.22 -15.28 19.70
C LEU A 354 4.48 -13.79 19.99
N ASP A 355 5.65 -13.46 20.52
CA ASP A 355 6.07 -12.12 20.92
C ASP A 355 6.67 -11.25 19.78
N LYS A 356 6.78 -11.79 18.56
CA LYS A 356 7.41 -11.09 17.42
C LYS A 356 6.44 -10.89 16.26
N CYS A 357 6.27 -9.65 15.82
CA CYS A 357 5.70 -9.34 14.50
C CYS A 357 6.74 -9.66 13.41
N LEU A 358 6.33 -10.30 12.32
CA LEU A 358 7.23 -10.54 11.18
C LEU A 358 7.18 -9.36 10.23
N LEU A 359 8.22 -8.54 10.26
CA LEU A 359 8.35 -7.33 9.47
C LEU A 359 9.67 -7.33 8.70
N PHE A 360 9.62 -6.98 7.42
CA PHE A 360 10.79 -6.97 6.56
C PHE A 360 10.88 -5.69 5.73
N LEU A 361 12.07 -5.09 5.70
CA LEU A 361 12.36 -3.89 4.94
C LEU A 361 12.65 -4.23 3.48
N ARG A 362 11.92 -3.57 2.58
CA ARG A 362 12.18 -3.59 1.14
C ARG A 362 13.50 -2.86 0.83
N PRO A 363 14.32 -3.35 -0.12
CA PRO A 363 15.39 -2.54 -0.70
C PRO A 363 14.87 -1.17 -1.16
N GLY A 364 15.55 -0.10 -0.76
CA GLY A 364 15.16 1.28 -1.08
C GLY A 364 14.28 1.94 -0.01
N ALA A 365 13.98 1.24 1.08
CA ALA A 365 13.07 1.70 2.13
C ALA A 365 13.49 3.03 2.76
N ILE A 366 12.49 3.88 2.98
CA ILE A 366 12.55 5.09 3.80
C ILE A 366 11.33 5.04 4.73
N ILE A 367 11.54 4.78 6.02
CA ILE A 367 10.45 4.61 6.99
C ILE A 367 10.68 5.54 8.19
N PRO A 368 9.98 6.69 8.26
CA PRO A 368 9.98 7.56 9.42
C PRO A 368 9.13 6.99 10.57
N MET A 369 9.68 7.04 11.77
CA MET A 369 9.07 6.54 13.00
C MET A 369 9.32 7.52 14.15
N SER A 370 8.36 7.61 15.07
CA SER A 370 8.58 8.32 16.33
C SER A 370 9.58 7.55 17.20
N LEU A 371 10.50 8.31 17.81
CA LEU A 371 11.37 7.88 18.91
C LEU A 371 10.83 8.33 20.27
N ASP A 372 9.74 9.09 20.29
CA ASP A 372 9.19 9.56 21.56
C ASP A 372 8.64 8.38 22.36
N GLU A 373 9.04 8.32 23.63
CA GLU A 373 8.51 7.33 24.56
C GLU A 373 7.14 7.78 25.10
N ASN A 374 6.27 6.80 25.36
CA ASN A 374 5.02 7.00 26.09
C ASN A 374 3.99 7.95 25.45
N THR A 375 3.98 8.10 24.12
CA THR A 375 2.87 8.75 23.42
C THR A 375 1.56 8.00 23.70
N SER A 376 0.66 8.60 24.48
CA SER A 376 -0.62 7.99 24.86
C SER A 376 -1.82 8.60 24.13
N ASN A 377 -1.72 9.85 23.69
CA ASN A 377 -2.79 10.56 22.98
C ASN A 377 -2.23 11.35 21.79
N LEU A 378 -2.61 10.97 20.58
CA LEU A 378 -2.12 11.56 19.34
C LEU A 378 -2.67 12.96 19.07
N SER A 379 -3.90 13.26 19.49
CA SER A 379 -4.49 14.59 19.26
C SER A 379 -3.90 15.66 20.17
N LEU A 380 -3.17 15.26 21.23
CA LEU A 380 -2.53 16.16 22.19
C LEU A 380 -1.00 16.08 22.16
N SER A 381 -0.43 15.22 21.31
CA SER A 381 1.01 14.98 21.23
C SER A 381 1.55 15.42 19.88
N HIS A 382 2.80 15.88 19.89
CA HIS A 382 3.56 16.12 18.67
C HIS A 382 4.83 15.29 18.72
N VAL A 383 5.25 14.79 17.56
CA VAL A 383 6.52 14.05 17.43
C VAL A 383 7.67 15.04 17.63
N LYS A 384 8.53 14.77 18.63
CA LYS A 384 9.71 15.58 18.96
C LYS A 384 10.99 14.92 18.49
N SER A 385 11.05 13.60 18.50
CA SER A 385 12.21 12.83 18.07
C SER A 385 11.78 11.82 17.01
N MET A 386 12.47 11.80 15.87
CA MET A 386 12.14 10.92 14.75
C MET A 386 13.33 10.04 14.37
N GLN A 387 13.09 8.74 14.22
CA GLN A 387 14.02 7.80 13.58
C GLN A 387 13.57 7.55 12.14
N ILE A 388 14.49 7.52 11.20
CA ILE A 388 14.20 7.18 9.80
C ILE A 388 15.06 5.99 9.41
N PHE A 389 14.42 4.84 9.19
CA PHE A 389 15.10 3.69 8.61
C PHE A 389 15.35 3.96 7.13
N MET A 390 16.60 3.76 6.70
CA MET A 390 17.01 3.99 5.33
C MET A 390 17.75 2.76 4.82
N TYR A 391 17.24 2.15 3.75
CA TYR A 391 17.87 1.02 3.11
C TYR A 391 18.30 1.38 1.68
N PRO A 392 19.53 1.89 1.48
CA PRO A 392 19.99 2.33 0.18
C PRO A 392 20.14 1.15 -0.80
N VAL A 393 19.90 1.43 -2.08
CA VAL A 393 20.06 0.48 -3.19
C VAL A 393 20.99 1.04 -4.25
N GLU A 394 21.60 0.14 -5.02
CA GLU A 394 22.46 0.52 -6.13
C GLU A 394 21.65 1.14 -7.27
N SER A 395 22.23 2.18 -7.87
CA SER A 395 21.80 2.77 -9.15
C SER A 395 20.35 3.29 -9.21
N CYS A 396 19.64 3.40 -8.09
CA CYS A 396 18.26 3.87 -8.02
C CYS A 396 18.09 4.91 -6.91
N LYS A 397 17.42 6.01 -7.24
CA LYS A 397 16.93 7.00 -6.27
C LYS A 397 15.56 6.55 -5.77
N THR A 398 15.39 6.42 -4.46
CA THR A 398 14.08 6.20 -3.84
C THR A 398 13.55 7.47 -3.20
N LEU A 399 12.22 7.57 -3.08
CA LEU A 399 11.53 8.74 -2.58
C LEU A 399 10.42 8.33 -1.61
N PHE A 400 10.29 9.08 -0.52
CA PHE A 400 9.14 9.06 0.37
C PHE A 400 8.78 10.49 0.78
N THR A 401 7.50 10.81 0.81
CA THR A 401 7.04 12.11 1.30
C THR A 401 6.51 11.95 2.72
N LEU A 402 7.24 12.51 3.70
CA LEU A 402 6.75 12.66 5.06
C LEU A 402 5.76 13.83 5.11
N TYR A 403 4.56 13.60 5.63
CA TYR A 403 3.50 14.61 5.75
C TYR A 403 3.20 14.94 7.21
N GLU A 404 3.06 16.23 7.51
CA GLU A 404 2.68 16.77 8.81
C GLU A 404 1.63 17.89 8.63
N ASP A 405 0.63 17.94 9.51
CA ASP A 405 -0.29 19.06 9.69
C ASP A 405 -0.75 19.07 11.17
N ASP A 406 -1.78 19.85 11.50
CA ASP A 406 -2.29 19.92 12.88
C ASP A 406 -3.09 18.69 13.34
N GLY A 407 -3.42 17.77 12.43
CA GLY A 407 -4.19 16.56 12.68
C GLY A 407 -5.65 16.77 13.10
N ILE A 408 -6.18 18.00 13.04
CA ILE A 408 -7.48 18.37 13.60
C ILE A 408 -8.32 19.19 12.60
N SER A 409 -7.74 20.22 11.98
CA SER A 409 -8.47 21.17 11.14
C SER A 409 -8.33 20.84 9.65
N ASN A 410 -9.12 21.53 8.82
CA ASN A 410 -8.98 21.50 7.36
C ASN A 410 -8.01 22.58 6.84
N ASP A 411 -7.16 23.19 7.69
CA ASP A 411 -6.24 24.24 7.23
C ASP A 411 -5.17 23.73 6.24
N PHE A 412 -4.98 22.41 6.15
CA PHE A 412 -4.20 21.79 5.08
C PHE A 412 -4.73 22.16 3.67
N GLU A 413 -6.03 22.41 3.51
CA GLU A 413 -6.64 22.84 2.24
C GLU A 413 -6.19 24.25 1.85
N LYS A 414 -5.80 25.06 2.84
CA LYS A 414 -5.27 26.42 2.68
C LYS A 414 -3.75 26.45 2.57
N GLY A 415 -3.09 25.28 2.49
CA GLY A 415 -1.64 25.16 2.42
C GLY A 415 -0.93 25.07 3.78
N VAL A 416 -1.67 24.99 4.90
CA VAL A 416 -1.09 24.81 6.25
C VAL A 416 -0.80 23.33 6.49
N PHE A 417 0.21 22.84 5.81
CA PHE A 417 0.78 21.51 5.98
C PHE A 417 2.29 21.59 5.76
N ARG A 418 2.99 20.49 6.00
CA ARG A 418 4.39 20.31 5.66
C ARG A 418 4.57 18.99 4.94
N GLU A 419 5.17 19.05 3.76
CA GLU A 419 5.64 17.87 3.03
C GLU A 419 7.16 17.91 2.96
N THR A 420 7.79 16.90 3.55
CA THR A 420 9.23 16.69 3.44
C THR A 420 9.47 15.54 2.46
N ALA A 421 9.87 15.88 1.24
CA ALA A 421 10.31 14.92 0.23
C ALA A 421 11.70 14.38 0.63
N ILE A 422 11.73 13.15 1.10
CA ILE A 422 12.95 12.44 1.52
C ILE A 422 13.41 11.58 0.35
N SER A 423 14.55 11.90 -0.22
CA SER A 423 15.14 11.10 -1.29
C SER A 423 16.43 10.43 -0.86
N LEU A 424 16.54 9.14 -1.13
CA LEU A 424 17.72 8.33 -0.83
C LEU A 424 18.36 7.90 -2.14
N SER A 425 19.67 8.13 -2.29
CA SER A 425 20.42 7.78 -3.49
C SER A 425 21.85 7.41 -3.14
N ARG A 426 22.47 6.59 -3.97
CA ARG A 426 23.90 6.27 -3.92
C ARG A 426 24.60 6.87 -5.13
N ASP A 427 25.71 7.55 -4.89
CA ASP A 427 26.59 8.15 -5.89
C ASP A 427 28.04 7.72 -5.60
N GLY A 428 28.54 6.76 -6.38
CA GLY A 428 29.79 6.06 -6.07
C GLY A 428 29.74 5.41 -4.69
N ASP A 429 30.73 5.73 -3.86
CA ASP A 429 30.83 5.25 -2.48
C ASP A 429 30.01 6.08 -1.48
N ASN A 430 29.33 7.15 -1.93
CA ASN A 430 28.56 8.03 -1.07
C ASN A 430 27.07 7.67 -1.11
N VAL A 431 26.43 7.68 0.07
CA VAL A 431 24.96 7.64 0.19
C VAL A 431 24.47 9.01 0.60
N CYS A 432 23.49 9.52 -0.12
CA CYS A 432 22.90 10.83 0.05
C CYS A 432 21.42 10.70 0.41
N ALA A 433 21.06 11.21 1.59
CA ALA A 433 19.68 11.43 2.01
C ALA A 433 19.36 12.93 1.95
N SER A 434 18.52 13.34 1.01
CA SER A 434 18.08 14.74 0.85
C SER A 434 16.66 14.94 1.36
N PHE A 435 16.43 16.06 2.03
CA PHE A 435 15.14 16.44 2.62
C PHE A 435 14.75 17.80 2.04
N SER A 436 13.72 17.82 1.19
CA SER A 436 13.19 19.04 0.59
C SER A 436 11.79 19.32 1.09
N VAL A 437 11.54 20.54 1.56
CA VAL A 437 10.35 20.90 2.32
C VAL A 437 9.42 21.79 1.48
N SER A 438 8.13 21.53 1.56
CA SER A 438 7.09 22.44 1.05
C SER A 438 5.92 22.58 2.03
N GLY A 439 5.14 23.65 1.89
CA GLY A 439 4.05 24.01 2.80
C GLY A 439 4.49 24.95 3.95
N SER A 440 3.52 25.47 4.70
CA SER A 440 3.76 26.49 5.75
C SER A 440 3.73 25.96 7.19
N TYR A 441 3.40 24.70 7.41
CA TYR A 441 3.38 24.11 8.76
C TYR A 441 4.80 23.94 9.32
N VAL A 442 4.99 24.35 10.57
CA VAL A 442 6.28 24.28 11.27
C VAL A 442 6.32 23.00 12.10
N SER A 443 7.29 22.14 11.82
CA SER A 443 7.42 20.87 12.56
C SER A 443 7.86 21.10 14.00
N HIS A 444 7.34 20.27 14.91
CA HIS A 444 7.69 20.25 16.33
C HIS A 444 8.93 19.39 16.62
N LEU A 445 9.50 18.74 15.59
CA LEU A 445 10.71 17.95 15.71
C LEU A 445 11.86 18.77 16.32
N LYS A 446 12.66 18.08 17.11
CA LYS A 446 13.86 18.55 17.80
C LYS A 446 15.06 17.70 17.45
N LEU A 447 14.84 16.42 17.16
CA LEU A 447 15.89 15.46 16.88
C LEU A 447 15.51 14.57 15.70
N VAL A 448 16.47 14.32 14.81
CA VAL A 448 16.39 13.28 13.79
C VAL A 448 17.51 12.27 14.03
N GLU A 449 17.17 11.00 13.97
CA GLU A 449 18.10 9.88 13.90
C GLU A 449 17.89 9.11 12.59
N LEU A 450 18.93 8.92 11.79
CA LEU A 450 18.91 8.06 10.63
C LEU A 450 19.50 6.71 11.00
N LYS A 451 18.80 5.63 10.65
CA LYS A 451 19.30 4.26 10.75
C LYS A 451 19.55 3.73 9.35
N LEU A 452 20.77 3.95 8.85
CA LEU A 452 21.16 3.66 7.49
C LEU A 452 21.76 2.25 7.37
N VAL A 453 21.06 1.34 6.70
CA VAL A 453 21.54 -0.02 6.46
C VAL A 453 22.80 0.01 5.60
N SER A 454 23.89 -0.58 6.11
CA SER A 454 25.14 -0.71 5.36
C SER A 454 25.99 -1.87 5.89
N PRO A 455 26.47 -2.78 5.01
CA PRO A 455 27.41 -3.84 5.40
C PRO A 455 28.81 -3.30 5.71
N LYS A 456 29.08 -2.00 5.47
CA LYS A 456 30.35 -1.34 5.74
C LYS A 456 30.15 -0.16 6.68
N GLY A 457 31.12 0.09 7.54
CA GLY A 457 31.20 1.33 8.32
C GLY A 457 31.41 2.53 7.41
N ALA A 458 30.84 3.68 7.80
CA ALA A 458 31.11 4.94 7.13
C ALA A 458 32.53 5.42 7.45
N LEU A 459 33.14 6.14 6.51
CA LEU A 459 34.39 6.87 6.75
C LEU A 459 34.10 8.24 7.39
N TRP A 460 33.09 8.93 6.89
CA TRP A 460 32.62 10.19 7.45
C TRP A 460 31.15 10.43 7.15
N VAL A 461 30.54 11.32 7.93
CA VAL A 461 29.17 11.79 7.74
C VAL A 461 29.15 13.32 7.76
N ARG A 462 28.50 13.93 6.77
CA ARG A 462 28.34 15.39 6.66
C ARG A 462 26.87 15.77 6.64
N LEU A 463 26.52 16.77 7.43
CA LEU A 463 25.20 17.42 7.43
C LEU A 463 25.29 18.75 6.70
N GLU A 464 24.63 18.85 5.55
CA GLU A 464 24.53 20.06 4.74
C GLU A 464 23.17 20.73 4.95
N LYS A 465 23.18 22.03 5.21
CA LYS A 465 21.98 22.87 5.24
C LYS A 465 21.96 23.73 3.98
N ALA A 466 20.79 24.18 3.54
CA ALA A 466 20.60 24.90 2.27
C ALA A 466 21.48 26.15 2.02
N LYS A 467 22.27 26.62 3.01
CA LYS A 467 23.10 27.83 2.93
C LYS A 467 24.50 27.68 3.54
N ASP A 468 24.96 26.46 3.83
CA ASP A 468 26.23 26.22 4.54
C ASP A 468 27.07 25.15 3.80
N GLU A 469 28.40 25.20 3.92
CA GLU A 469 29.34 24.24 3.32
C GLU A 469 29.22 22.84 3.94
N GLY A 470 28.44 22.72 5.02
CA GLY A 470 28.08 21.48 5.70
C GLY A 470 29.05 21.15 6.82
N ALA A 471 28.52 20.70 7.95
CA ALA A 471 29.31 20.33 9.12
C ALA A 471 29.57 18.82 9.12
N MET A 472 30.83 18.44 9.38
CA MET A 472 31.18 17.05 9.68
C MET A 472 30.59 16.66 11.03
N LEU A 473 29.94 15.50 11.07
CA LEU A 473 29.41 14.96 12.31
C LEU A 473 30.49 14.12 13.01
N PRO A 474 30.67 14.26 14.34
CA PRO A 474 31.67 13.50 15.08
C PRO A 474 31.36 12.01 15.04
N MET A 475 32.42 11.20 14.96
CA MET A 475 32.34 9.75 15.04
C MET A 475 32.53 9.30 16.49
N PHE A 476 31.67 8.38 16.92
CA PHE A 476 31.80 7.67 18.20
C PHE A 476 32.12 6.20 17.95
N LEU A 477 33.03 5.65 18.75
CA LEU A 477 33.33 4.21 18.75
C LEU A 477 32.42 3.45 19.73
N ASP A 478 32.03 4.11 20.83
CA ASP A 478 31.16 3.57 21.85
C ASP A 478 29.72 4.10 21.69
N THR A 479 28.74 3.21 21.88
CA THR A 479 27.32 3.55 21.69
C THR A 479 26.78 4.38 22.86
N ASN A 480 27.30 4.21 24.08
CA ASN A 480 26.88 4.99 25.23
C ASN A 480 27.27 6.46 25.06
N ASP A 481 28.49 6.75 24.59
CA ASP A 481 28.91 8.13 24.33
C ASP A 481 28.10 8.77 23.20
N TYR A 482 27.84 8.00 22.13
CA TYR A 482 26.92 8.42 21.07
C TYR A 482 25.52 8.75 21.59
N ASP A 483 24.94 7.90 22.45
CA ASP A 483 23.59 8.08 22.98
C ASP A 483 23.49 9.36 23.86
N HIS A 484 24.55 9.71 24.59
CA HIS A 484 24.64 10.93 25.40
C HIS A 484 25.01 12.20 24.61
N SER A 485 25.53 12.07 23.39
CA SER A 485 25.86 13.21 22.53
C SER A 485 24.62 13.86 21.89
N PRO A 486 24.59 15.20 21.68
CA PRO A 486 23.51 15.85 20.92
C PRO A 486 23.54 15.56 19.42
N SER A 487 24.70 15.22 18.86
CA SER A 487 24.87 14.90 17.44
C SER A 487 26.06 13.97 17.20
N GLY A 488 26.09 13.32 16.04
CA GLY A 488 27.20 12.45 15.64
C GLY A 488 26.73 11.20 14.93
N TRP A 489 27.64 10.25 14.77
CA TRP A 489 27.33 8.94 14.20
C TRP A 489 28.17 7.82 14.81
N VAL A 490 27.62 6.61 14.77
CA VAL A 490 28.26 5.36 15.20
C VAL A 490 27.90 4.24 14.23
N TYR A 491 28.82 3.30 14.02
CA TYR A 491 28.55 2.11 13.21
C TYR A 491 28.28 0.89 14.09
N ASP A 492 27.14 0.24 13.87
CA ASP A 492 26.84 -1.05 14.48
C ASP A 492 27.31 -2.18 13.56
N CYS A 493 28.46 -2.77 13.91
CA CYS A 493 29.04 -3.90 13.19
C CYS A 493 28.14 -5.15 13.20
N SER A 494 27.39 -5.38 14.27
CA SER A 494 26.55 -6.57 14.43
C SER A 494 25.23 -6.44 13.64
N GLY A 495 24.67 -5.23 13.64
CA GLY A 495 23.42 -4.90 12.98
C GLY A 495 23.60 -4.49 11.51
N HIS A 496 24.82 -4.22 11.07
CA HIS A 496 25.14 -3.72 9.73
C HIS A 496 24.37 -2.43 9.37
N PHE A 497 24.48 -1.41 10.23
CA PHE A 497 23.92 -0.09 9.97
C PHE A 497 24.73 1.03 10.62
N VAL A 498 24.65 2.23 10.04
CA VAL A 498 25.16 3.48 10.62
C VAL A 498 24.00 4.19 11.31
N ARG A 499 24.17 4.56 12.59
CA ARG A 499 23.25 5.46 13.30
C ARG A 499 23.78 6.87 13.22
N ILE A 500 22.95 7.82 12.80
CA ILE A 500 23.35 9.22 12.61
C ILE A 500 22.32 10.08 13.32
N LYS A 501 22.73 10.90 14.28
CA LYS A 501 21.83 11.74 15.08
C LYS A 501 22.23 13.21 14.93
N TYR A 502 21.24 14.08 14.78
CA TYR A 502 21.45 15.53 14.72
C TYR A 502 20.22 16.32 15.17
N PRO A 503 20.40 17.53 15.71
CA PRO A 503 19.31 18.45 16.00
C PRO A 503 18.53 18.80 14.73
N PHE A 504 17.20 18.76 14.82
CA PHE A 504 16.33 19.11 13.70
C PHE A 504 16.20 20.62 13.56
N GLU A 505 16.26 21.09 12.32
CA GLU A 505 15.93 22.46 11.94
C GLU A 505 14.90 22.47 10.82
N ASN A 506 13.97 23.42 10.88
CA ASN A 506 12.96 23.58 9.84
C ASN A 506 13.63 24.12 8.57
N GLY A 507 13.74 23.26 7.55
CA GLY A 507 14.18 23.65 6.21
C GLY A 507 14.80 22.50 5.44
N ASP A 508 15.27 22.81 4.25
CA ASP A 508 15.96 21.86 3.40
C ASP A 508 17.34 21.52 3.99
N HIS A 509 17.64 20.24 4.01
CA HIS A 509 18.94 19.73 4.44
C HIS A 509 19.27 18.41 3.75
N LYS A 510 20.53 18.00 3.85
CA LYS A 510 21.04 16.78 3.26
C LYS A 510 22.06 16.13 4.19
N VAL A 511 22.02 14.80 4.25
CA VAL A 511 23.00 14.00 4.98
C VAL A 511 23.75 13.15 3.96
N ILE A 512 25.07 13.30 3.94
CA ILE A 512 25.97 12.51 3.10
C ILE A 512 26.75 11.57 3.99
N VAL A 513 26.79 10.29 3.62
CA VAL A 513 27.52 9.23 4.30
C VAL A 513 28.50 8.63 3.31
N SER A 514 29.80 8.78 3.56
CA SER A 514 30.84 8.20 2.71
C SER A 514 31.22 6.80 3.17
N PHE A 515 31.31 5.88 2.22
CA PHE A 515 31.84 4.53 2.39
C PHE A 515 33.12 4.31 1.57
N GLU A 516 33.80 5.40 1.22
CA GLU A 516 35.07 5.38 0.47
C GLU A 516 36.12 4.57 1.22
N ARG A 517 37.04 3.96 0.46
CA ARG A 517 38.14 3.23 1.08
C ARG A 517 39.12 4.19 1.73
N PHE A 518 39.44 3.92 2.99
CA PHE A 518 40.57 4.53 3.65
C PHE A 518 41.88 3.99 3.05
N ASP A 519 42.67 4.85 2.41
CA ASP A 519 44.00 4.51 1.90
C ASP A 519 45.06 4.89 2.95
N LEU A 520 45.70 3.89 3.57
CA LEU A 520 46.73 4.07 4.59
C LEU A 520 47.98 4.81 4.06
N LEU A 521 48.13 4.96 2.74
CA LEU A 521 49.27 5.64 2.11
C LEU A 521 49.01 7.12 1.81
N GLY A 522 47.79 7.61 2.00
CA GLY A 522 47.43 9.01 1.85
C GLY A 522 46.74 9.51 3.10
N ILE A 523 47.51 9.97 4.10
CA ILE A 523 46.99 10.66 5.28
C ILE A 523 46.17 11.87 4.80
N PRO A 524 44.84 11.91 4.98
CA PRO A 524 44.09 13.15 4.85
C PRO A 524 44.45 14.05 6.04
N SER A 525 44.34 15.37 5.86
CA SER A 525 44.68 16.39 6.86
C SER A 525 44.14 16.07 8.28
N GLU A 526 44.82 16.61 9.30
CA GLU A 526 44.56 16.44 10.73
C GLU A 526 43.05 16.52 11.12
N ASP A 527 42.22 17.20 10.32
CA ASP A 527 40.78 17.39 10.49
C ASP A 527 39.92 16.11 10.63
N ILE A 528 40.29 14.98 10.01
CA ILE A 528 39.46 13.75 10.10
C ILE A 528 39.63 13.08 11.47
N PHE A 529 40.84 13.12 12.05
CA PHE A 529 41.14 12.49 13.33
C PHE A 529 40.76 13.35 14.54
N GLU A 530 40.66 14.68 14.38
CA GLU A 530 40.17 15.58 15.44
C GLU A 530 38.70 15.32 15.82
N ASN A 531 37.93 14.68 14.94
CA ASN A 531 36.50 14.42 15.12
C ASN A 531 36.16 13.02 15.69
N ILE A 532 37.18 12.28 16.16
CA ILE A 532 37.00 10.99 16.83
C ILE A 532 37.00 11.21 18.34
N HIS A 533 35.85 11.00 18.98
CA HIS A 533 35.75 11.04 20.44
C HIS A 533 35.90 9.62 21.00
N LEU A 534 36.90 9.46 21.89
CA LEU A 534 37.23 8.22 22.61
C LEU A 534 36.57 8.13 23.97
#